data_AF-A0A431W1A1-F1
#
_entry.id   AF-A0A431W1A1-F1
#
_cell.length_a   1.000
_cell.length_b   1.000
_cell.length_c   1.000
_cell.angle_alpha   90.00
_cell.angle_beta   90.00
_cell.angle_gamma   90.00
#
_symmetry.space_group_name_H-M   'P 1'
#
loop_
_entity.id
_entity.type
_entity.pdbx_description
1 polymer ?
#
loop_
_entity_poly.entity_id
_entity_poly.type
_entity_poly.pdbx_seq_one_letter_code
_entity_poly.pdbx_strand_id
1 'polypeptide(L)'
;MRILQKIGLLTAFIAATALYVPSALANKPTTPLEQQLVNKFAEAKYSKKGADTCLMCHKKSQSVMAIFNTPHGDTNEGPMAGLQCEACHGPQGKHKGKNEPMLTFGDELSVEGRNSVCESCHSQEHTPFHDQACSDCHNIHQTQIEVKQPQAQCASCHSQQDSAQFKRSTHLDNLTCGDCHNPHEEVPLSVNDTCYSCHAEKRGPALWEHSPVTEDCTTCHNPHGSVNDNLLNSRAPQLCQSCHYQAGHPGDVHNSLNGFTQGQSCMNCHSKIHGSNHPSGHLFEK
;
A
#
# COMPACT_ATOMS: atom_id res chain seq x y z
N MET A 1 31.60 -8.86 15.10
CA MET A 1 32.56 -8.01 15.84
C MET A 1 31.73 -7.23 16.87
N ARG A 2 31.54 -7.66 18.12
CA ARG A 2 32.50 -7.83 19.21
C ARG A 2 31.91 -8.79 20.25
N ILE A 3 32.65 -9.84 20.59
CA ILE A 3 32.47 -10.71 21.76
C ILE A 3 33.77 -10.58 22.55
N LEU A 4 33.67 -10.49 23.88
CA LEU A 4 34.71 -10.48 24.93
C LEU A 4 34.78 -9.17 25.71
N GLN A 5 34.16 -9.15 26.89
CA GLN A 5 34.82 -8.82 28.15
C GLN A 5 33.89 -9.13 29.33
N LYS A 6 34.19 -10.22 30.05
CA LYS A 6 33.79 -10.50 31.43
C LYS A 6 35.08 -10.65 32.24
N ILE A 7 35.22 -9.88 33.32
CA ILE A 7 35.99 -10.02 34.58
C ILE A 7 35.85 -8.62 35.22
N GLY A 8 35.44 -8.38 36.46
CA GLY A 8 35.07 -9.20 37.60
C GLY A 8 34.70 -8.29 38.79
N LEU A 9 34.30 -8.92 39.89
CA LEU A 9 34.14 -8.43 41.26
C LEU A 9 32.93 -7.54 41.64
N LEU A 10 32.03 -8.22 42.37
CA LEU A 10 31.38 -7.83 43.62
C LEU A 10 31.46 -6.35 44.04
N THR A 11 30.33 -5.67 44.01
CA THR A 11 29.82 -4.92 45.15
C THR A 11 28.30 -5.04 45.20
N ALA A 12 27.78 -5.51 46.32
CA ALA A 12 26.37 -5.63 46.60
C ALA A 12 25.70 -4.24 46.56
N PHE A 13 24.73 -4.06 45.68
CA PHE A 13 23.74 -3.01 45.78
C PHE A 13 22.36 -3.62 45.55
N ILE A 14 21.57 -3.55 46.62
CA ILE A 14 20.14 -3.84 46.64
C ILE A 14 19.48 -2.84 45.70
N ALA A 15 19.05 -3.28 44.53
CA ALA A 15 18.17 -2.53 43.66
C ALA A 15 17.13 -3.50 43.11
N ALA A 16 15.88 -3.17 43.38
CA ALA A 16 14.70 -3.95 43.10
C ALA A 16 14.70 -4.52 41.67
N THR A 17 14.29 -5.77 41.59
CA THR A 17 13.90 -6.49 40.38
C THR A 17 12.84 -5.70 39.61
N ALA A 18 13.26 -4.84 38.69
CA ALA A 18 12.43 -4.46 37.55
C ALA A 18 12.71 -5.50 36.46
N LEU A 19 12.03 -6.64 36.58
CA LEU A 19 11.85 -7.54 35.45
C LEU A 19 11.26 -6.68 34.32
N TYR A 20 12.04 -6.56 33.26
CA TYR A 20 11.57 -6.08 31.97
C TYR A 20 10.50 -7.07 31.52
N VAL A 21 9.24 -6.77 31.84
CA VAL A 21 8.09 -7.44 31.26
C VAL A 21 8.12 -7.01 29.78
N PRO A 22 8.35 -7.91 28.82
CA PRO A 22 8.00 -7.59 27.45
C PRO A 22 6.50 -7.32 27.51
N SER A 23 6.07 -6.13 27.06
CA SER A 23 4.68 -5.72 27.03
C SER A 23 3.81 -6.82 26.41
N ALA A 24 3.24 -7.68 27.26
CA ALA A 24 2.10 -8.54 26.96
C ALA A 24 0.83 -7.68 26.90
N LEU A 25 0.91 -6.59 26.13
CA LEU A 25 -0.21 -5.81 25.65
C LEU A 25 -0.41 -6.20 24.18
N ALA A 26 -0.51 -7.50 23.92
CA ALA A 26 -1.05 -8.02 22.68
C ALA A 26 -2.47 -8.52 23.00
N ASN A 27 -3.44 -7.90 22.35
CA ASN A 27 -4.73 -8.50 21.99
C ASN A 27 -5.67 -8.74 23.18
N LYS A 28 -6.22 -7.68 23.77
CA LYS A 28 -7.48 -7.82 24.52
C LYS A 28 -8.64 -7.77 23.54
N PRO A 29 -9.54 -8.76 23.51
CA PRO A 29 -10.73 -8.69 22.69
C PRO A 29 -11.53 -7.44 23.06
N THR A 30 -11.86 -6.67 22.05
CA THR A 30 -12.48 -5.35 22.17
C THR A 30 -13.99 -5.44 22.32
N THR A 31 -14.60 -6.55 21.88
CA THR A 31 -16.05 -6.77 21.97
C THR A 31 -16.41 -8.08 22.70
N PRO A 32 -17.62 -8.19 23.30
CA PRO A 32 -18.11 -9.44 23.88
C PRO A 32 -18.18 -10.59 22.86
N LEU A 33 -18.48 -10.28 21.60
CA LEU A 33 -18.49 -11.25 20.49
C LEU A 33 -17.07 -11.77 20.22
N GLU A 34 -16.09 -10.88 20.16
CA GLU A 34 -14.68 -11.22 19.94
C GLU A 34 -14.15 -12.10 21.08
N GLN A 35 -14.48 -11.78 22.34
CA GLN A 35 -14.10 -12.62 23.47
C GLN A 35 -14.74 -14.01 23.40
N GLN A 36 -16.00 -14.10 22.98
CA GLN A 36 -16.67 -15.39 22.76
C GLN A 36 -15.98 -16.20 21.66
N LEU A 37 -15.59 -15.57 20.56
CA LEU A 37 -14.87 -16.22 19.47
C LEU A 37 -13.47 -16.69 19.91
N VAL A 38 -12.72 -15.85 20.62
CA VAL A 38 -11.41 -16.22 21.21
C VAL A 38 -11.55 -17.47 22.10
N ASN A 39 -12.59 -17.51 22.94
CA ASN A 39 -12.85 -18.69 23.77
C ASN A 39 -13.14 -19.94 22.92
N LYS A 40 -13.88 -19.82 21.81
CA LYS A 40 -14.13 -20.94 20.90
C LYS A 40 -12.84 -21.43 20.24
N PHE A 41 -11.98 -20.52 19.79
CA PHE A 41 -10.67 -20.89 19.24
C PHE A 41 -9.81 -21.61 20.29
N ALA A 42 -9.83 -21.17 21.54
CA ALA A 42 -9.14 -21.83 22.65
C ALA A 42 -9.71 -23.23 22.98
N GLU A 43 -11.03 -23.41 22.87
CA GLU A 43 -11.67 -24.73 23.06
C GLU A 43 -11.38 -25.71 21.92
N ALA A 44 -11.00 -25.22 20.73
CA ALA A 44 -10.57 -26.01 19.56
C ALA A 44 -11.54 -27.15 19.18
N LYS A 45 -12.86 -26.93 19.32
CA LYS A 45 -13.90 -27.92 18.99
C LYS A 45 -14.27 -27.90 17.50
N TYR A 46 -13.34 -28.38 16.69
CA TYR A 46 -13.50 -28.52 15.23
C TYR A 46 -14.43 -29.67 14.84
N SER A 47 -14.98 -29.59 13.63
CA SER A 47 -15.89 -30.60 13.09
C SER A 47 -15.16 -31.88 12.70
N LYS A 48 -15.62 -33.02 13.23
CA LYS A 48 -15.07 -34.35 12.89
C LYS A 48 -15.31 -34.79 11.45
N LYS A 49 -16.25 -34.14 10.74
CA LYS A 49 -16.51 -34.41 9.32
C LYS A 49 -16.15 -33.20 8.44
N GLY A 50 -15.38 -32.25 8.98
CA GLY A 50 -14.96 -31.04 8.27
C GLY A 50 -16.12 -30.27 7.62
N ALA A 51 -15.86 -29.79 6.41
CA ALA A 51 -16.75 -28.96 5.60
C ALA A 51 -18.06 -29.65 5.23
N ASP A 52 -18.14 -30.99 5.21
CA ASP A 52 -19.39 -31.69 4.88
C ASP A 52 -20.53 -31.27 5.80
N THR A 53 -20.22 -31.03 7.09
CA THR A 53 -21.23 -30.56 8.05
C THR A 53 -21.75 -29.15 7.74
N CYS A 54 -20.90 -28.32 7.15
CA CYS A 54 -21.21 -26.94 6.76
C CYS A 54 -22.00 -26.95 5.44
N LEU A 55 -21.55 -27.74 4.47
CA LEU A 55 -22.14 -27.87 3.15
C LEU A 55 -23.54 -28.48 3.17
N MET A 56 -23.91 -29.26 4.20
CA MET A 56 -25.31 -29.69 4.39
C MET A 56 -26.31 -28.52 4.34
N CYS A 57 -25.91 -27.34 4.84
CA CYS A 57 -26.75 -26.14 4.84
C CYS A 57 -26.28 -25.10 3.81
N HIS A 58 -24.96 -24.91 3.64
CA HIS A 58 -24.40 -23.83 2.82
C HIS A 58 -24.17 -24.20 1.35
N LYS A 59 -24.30 -25.47 0.95
CA LYS A 59 -24.02 -25.93 -0.44
C LYS A 59 -24.84 -25.22 -1.52
N LYS A 60 -26.05 -24.73 -1.19
CA LYS A 60 -26.90 -23.99 -2.14
C LYS A 60 -26.58 -22.50 -2.20
N SER A 61 -25.76 -21.99 -1.28
CA SER A 61 -25.37 -20.58 -1.28
C SER A 61 -24.27 -20.36 -2.32
N GLN A 62 -24.60 -19.62 -3.38
CA GLN A 62 -23.64 -19.31 -4.44
C GLN A 62 -22.47 -18.48 -3.92
N SER A 63 -22.70 -17.57 -2.95
CA SER A 63 -21.62 -16.76 -2.36
C SER A 63 -20.63 -17.60 -1.58
N VAL A 64 -21.11 -18.52 -0.73
CA VAL A 64 -20.21 -19.39 0.06
C VAL A 64 -19.42 -20.30 -0.86
N MET A 65 -20.09 -20.91 -1.85
CA MET A 65 -19.44 -21.82 -2.80
C MET A 65 -18.48 -21.13 -3.77
N ALA A 66 -18.54 -19.81 -3.91
CA ALA A 66 -17.64 -19.06 -4.78
C ALA A 66 -16.17 -19.16 -4.34
N ILE A 67 -15.88 -19.48 -3.08
CA ILE A 67 -14.50 -19.66 -2.58
C ILE A 67 -13.73 -20.73 -3.37
N PHE A 68 -14.42 -21.75 -3.86
CA PHE A 68 -13.85 -22.84 -4.65
C PHE A 68 -13.35 -22.39 -6.03
N ASN A 69 -13.64 -21.15 -6.45
CA ASN A 69 -13.12 -20.53 -7.66
C ASN A 69 -11.86 -19.67 -7.39
N THR A 70 -11.37 -19.65 -6.15
CA THR A 70 -10.18 -18.90 -5.72
C THR A 70 -9.06 -19.87 -5.32
N PRO A 71 -7.80 -19.40 -5.17
CA PRO A 71 -6.70 -20.25 -4.72
C PRO A 71 -6.95 -20.87 -3.34
N HIS A 72 -7.70 -20.18 -2.47
CA HIS A 72 -8.09 -20.70 -1.16
C HIS A 72 -9.04 -21.90 -1.24
N GLY A 73 -9.68 -22.12 -2.39
CA GLY A 73 -10.61 -23.21 -2.65
C GLY A 73 -9.97 -24.55 -2.99
N ASP A 74 -8.66 -24.59 -3.22
CA ASP A 74 -7.96 -25.82 -3.59
C ASP A 74 -8.04 -26.85 -2.47
N THR A 75 -8.55 -28.04 -2.76
CA THR A 75 -8.67 -29.11 -1.75
C THR A 75 -7.38 -29.87 -1.51
N ASN A 76 -6.36 -29.68 -2.35
CA ASN A 76 -5.06 -30.36 -2.22
C ASN A 76 -4.04 -29.52 -1.46
N GLU A 77 -4.17 -28.19 -1.47
CA GLU A 77 -3.23 -27.24 -0.86
C GLU A 77 -3.97 -26.12 -0.11
N GLY A 78 -3.26 -25.41 0.78
CA GLY A 78 -3.83 -24.26 1.49
C GLY A 78 -4.89 -24.63 2.55
N PRO A 79 -5.80 -23.70 2.90
CA PRO A 79 -6.71 -23.87 4.05
C PRO A 79 -7.70 -25.02 3.84
N MET A 80 -8.08 -25.31 2.59
CA MET A 80 -9.06 -26.34 2.24
C MET A 80 -8.51 -27.77 2.21
N ALA A 81 -7.19 -27.94 2.23
CA ALA A 81 -6.55 -29.23 2.52
C ALA A 81 -6.51 -29.55 4.04
N GLY A 82 -6.57 -28.51 4.89
CA GLY A 82 -6.50 -28.62 6.35
C GLY A 82 -7.86 -28.54 7.03
N LEU A 83 -8.07 -27.48 7.82
CA LEU A 83 -9.29 -27.25 8.60
C LEU A 83 -10.48 -26.76 7.74
N GLN A 84 -10.29 -26.60 6.43
CA GLN A 84 -11.33 -26.20 5.50
C GLN A 84 -11.98 -24.86 5.90
N CYS A 85 -13.31 -24.80 5.91
CA CYS A 85 -14.05 -23.60 6.31
C CYS A 85 -13.66 -23.13 7.73
N GLU A 86 -13.29 -24.06 8.60
CA GLU A 86 -12.92 -23.75 9.99
C GLU A 86 -11.52 -23.13 10.11
N ALA A 87 -10.70 -23.18 9.06
CA ALA A 87 -9.42 -22.46 9.02
C ALA A 87 -9.63 -20.94 9.09
N CYS A 88 -10.71 -20.45 8.47
CA CYS A 88 -11.04 -19.02 8.45
C CYS A 88 -12.19 -18.67 9.40
N HIS A 89 -13.23 -19.51 9.49
CA HIS A 89 -14.42 -19.21 10.29
C HIS A 89 -14.34 -19.70 11.74
N GLY A 90 -13.26 -20.39 12.09
CA GLY A 90 -13.05 -21.00 13.39
C GLY A 90 -13.85 -22.28 13.64
N PRO A 91 -13.68 -22.90 14.82
CA PRO A 91 -14.30 -24.18 15.14
C PRO A 91 -15.84 -24.09 15.17
N GLN A 92 -16.48 -25.10 14.59
CA GLN A 92 -17.95 -25.23 14.53
C GLN A 92 -18.59 -25.14 15.92
N GLY A 93 -18.03 -25.82 16.93
CA GLY A 93 -18.59 -25.83 18.28
C GLY A 93 -20.08 -26.20 18.29
N LYS A 94 -20.94 -25.31 18.82
CA LYS A 94 -22.40 -25.48 18.86
C LYS A 94 -23.12 -24.59 17.84
N HIS A 95 -22.42 -24.15 16.79
CA HIS A 95 -23.01 -23.38 15.70
C HIS A 95 -24.26 -24.07 15.16
N LYS A 96 -24.18 -25.39 14.95
CA LYS A 96 -25.35 -26.22 14.67
C LYS A 96 -26.24 -26.36 15.91
N GLY A 97 -27.38 -25.67 15.90
CA GLY A 97 -28.51 -25.91 16.82
C GLY A 97 -28.59 -24.98 18.04
N LYS A 98 -27.51 -24.30 18.44
CA LYS A 98 -27.56 -23.26 19.49
C LYS A 98 -27.28 -21.84 18.97
N ASN A 99 -27.19 -21.68 17.64
CA ASN A 99 -26.90 -20.40 16.96
C ASN A 99 -25.68 -19.71 17.55
N GLU A 100 -24.66 -20.49 17.90
CA GLU A 100 -23.39 -19.93 18.32
C GLU A 100 -22.74 -19.23 17.11
N PRO A 101 -22.29 -17.98 17.26
CA PRO A 101 -21.68 -17.25 16.16
C PRO A 101 -20.42 -17.97 15.68
N MET A 102 -20.23 -17.94 14.36
CA MET A 102 -18.95 -18.22 13.73
C MET A 102 -18.29 -16.89 13.37
N LEU A 103 -16.99 -16.92 13.15
CA LEU A 103 -16.25 -15.74 12.75
C LEU A 103 -16.74 -15.28 11.37
N THR A 104 -17.05 -13.99 11.24
CA THR A 104 -17.47 -13.37 9.98
C THR A 104 -16.72 -12.07 9.78
N PHE A 105 -16.29 -11.77 8.57
CA PHE A 105 -15.42 -10.61 8.29
C PHE A 105 -16.17 -9.28 8.11
N GLY A 106 -17.31 -9.11 8.79
CA GLY A 106 -18.08 -7.86 8.79
C GLY A 106 -17.73 -6.93 9.94
N ASP A 107 -18.42 -5.79 10.03
CA ASP A 107 -18.13 -4.70 10.99
C ASP A 107 -18.36 -5.06 12.47
N GLU A 108 -18.86 -6.26 12.77
CA GLU A 108 -19.09 -6.73 14.14
C GLU A 108 -17.80 -7.11 14.89
N LEU A 109 -16.68 -7.18 14.17
CA LEU A 109 -15.36 -7.47 14.70
C LEU A 109 -14.43 -6.28 14.52
N SER A 110 -13.48 -6.15 15.45
CA SER A 110 -12.36 -5.23 15.31
C SER A 110 -11.57 -5.52 14.01
N VAL A 111 -10.93 -4.49 13.47
CA VAL A 111 -10.03 -4.64 12.31
C VAL A 111 -8.94 -5.66 12.61
N GLU A 112 -8.33 -5.56 13.79
CA GLU A 112 -7.30 -6.48 14.27
C GLU A 112 -7.82 -7.92 14.39
N GLY A 113 -9.03 -8.12 14.93
CA GLY A 113 -9.67 -9.42 15.04
C GLY A 113 -9.93 -10.05 13.66
N ARG A 114 -10.36 -9.25 12.68
CA ARG A 114 -10.55 -9.71 11.29
C ARG A 114 -9.21 -10.06 10.61
N ASN A 115 -8.19 -9.25 10.82
CA ASN A 115 -6.87 -9.41 10.18
C ASN A 115 -6.08 -10.60 10.75
N SER A 116 -6.19 -10.84 12.06
CA SER A 116 -5.44 -11.89 12.77
C SER A 116 -5.59 -13.29 12.13
N VAL A 117 -6.74 -13.55 11.51
CA VAL A 117 -7.05 -14.82 10.83
C VAL A 117 -6.22 -14.97 9.58
N CYS A 118 -6.16 -13.91 8.77
CA CYS A 118 -5.40 -13.86 7.53
C CYS A 118 -3.91 -13.90 7.83
N GLU A 119 -3.45 -13.08 8.78
CA GLU A 119 -2.05 -12.95 9.21
C GLU A 119 -1.48 -14.24 9.81
N SER A 120 -2.33 -15.12 10.36
CA SER A 120 -1.91 -16.45 10.82
C SER A 120 -1.27 -17.30 9.73
N CYS A 121 -1.60 -17.02 8.46
CA CYS A 121 -1.04 -17.68 7.28
C CYS A 121 -0.24 -16.70 6.39
N HIS A 122 -0.71 -15.46 6.23
CA HIS A 122 -0.11 -14.39 5.43
C HIS A 122 0.73 -13.44 6.30
N SER A 123 1.72 -13.98 7.00
CA SER A 123 2.50 -13.23 8.00
C SER A 123 3.52 -12.23 7.43
N GLN A 124 3.73 -12.24 6.11
CA GLN A 124 4.66 -11.32 5.43
C GLN A 124 3.95 -10.08 4.86
N GLU A 125 2.62 -10.10 4.78
CA GLU A 125 1.80 -8.96 4.37
C GLU A 125 1.47 -8.15 5.62
N HIS A 126 2.20 -7.06 5.84
CA HIS A 126 2.06 -6.27 7.08
C HIS A 126 0.78 -5.42 7.06
N THR A 127 0.31 -5.07 8.25
CA THR A 127 -0.94 -4.34 8.50
C THR A 127 -1.09 -3.11 7.59
N PRO A 128 -2.24 -2.94 6.90
CA PRO A 128 -2.48 -1.78 6.06
C PRO A 128 -2.37 -0.46 6.82
N PHE A 129 -1.84 0.57 6.16
CA PHE A 129 -1.58 1.93 6.69
C PHE A 129 -2.79 2.71 7.24
N HIS A 130 -4.00 2.13 7.25
CA HIS A 130 -5.27 2.86 7.43
C HIS A 130 -6.26 2.24 8.42
N ASP A 131 -5.83 1.32 9.30
CA ASP A 131 -6.74 0.64 10.23
C ASP A 131 -7.90 -0.03 9.46
N GLN A 132 -7.57 -0.67 8.32
CA GLN A 132 -8.50 -1.37 7.46
C GLN A 132 -8.29 -2.87 7.55
N ALA A 133 -9.37 -3.64 7.44
CA ALA A 133 -9.27 -5.08 7.43
C ALA A 133 -8.89 -5.62 6.04
N CYS A 134 -8.22 -6.78 5.98
CA CYS A 134 -7.92 -7.46 4.72
C CYS A 134 -9.21 -7.68 3.90
N SER A 135 -10.32 -7.98 4.58
CA SER A 135 -11.64 -8.19 3.98
C SER A 135 -12.29 -6.94 3.41
N ASP A 136 -11.82 -5.76 3.79
CA ASP A 136 -12.35 -4.50 3.28
C ASP A 136 -11.82 -4.25 1.85
N CYS A 137 -10.67 -4.83 1.49
CA CYS A 137 -10.06 -4.78 0.16
C CYS A 137 -10.16 -6.09 -0.63
N HIS A 138 -10.04 -7.24 0.03
CA HIS A 138 -10.04 -8.56 -0.60
C HIS A 138 -11.34 -9.32 -0.36
N ASN A 139 -11.87 -9.95 -1.41
CA ASN A 139 -13.01 -10.85 -1.31
C ASN A 139 -12.64 -12.28 -1.73
N ILE A 140 -12.64 -13.20 -0.76
CA ILE A 140 -12.35 -14.63 -1.00
C ILE A 140 -13.56 -15.41 -1.52
N HIS A 141 -14.77 -14.88 -1.38
CA HIS A 141 -16.02 -15.48 -1.84
C HIS A 141 -16.44 -14.91 -3.20
N GLN A 142 -15.52 -14.94 -4.17
CA GLN A 142 -15.74 -14.36 -5.50
C GLN A 142 -15.88 -15.42 -6.59
N THR A 143 -16.88 -15.25 -7.47
CA THR A 143 -17.22 -16.25 -8.49
C THR A 143 -16.22 -16.30 -9.63
N GLN A 144 -15.47 -15.23 -9.85
CA GLN A 144 -14.36 -15.13 -10.79
C GLN A 144 -13.26 -14.31 -10.14
N ILE A 145 -12.00 -14.72 -10.34
CA ILE A 145 -10.84 -13.83 -10.19
C ILE A 145 -10.80 -12.95 -11.45
N GLU A 146 -11.88 -12.23 -11.74
CA GLU A 146 -11.72 -11.09 -12.61
C GLU A 146 -10.94 -10.07 -11.78
N VAL A 147 -9.85 -9.56 -12.36
CA VAL A 147 -9.17 -8.36 -11.89
C VAL A 147 -10.19 -7.23 -12.01
N LYS A 148 -11.17 -7.19 -11.10
CA LYS A 148 -12.09 -6.08 -10.96
C LYS A 148 -11.21 -4.93 -10.53
N GLN A 149 -10.81 -4.16 -11.53
CA GLN A 149 -10.31 -2.79 -11.47
C GLN A 149 -9.81 -2.48 -10.05
N PRO A 150 -8.57 -2.88 -9.67
CA PRO A 150 -8.02 -2.50 -8.37
C PRO A 150 -8.19 -0.99 -8.11
N GLN A 151 -8.22 -0.20 -9.18
CA GLN A 151 -8.63 1.20 -9.19
C GLN A 151 -9.98 1.48 -8.52
N ALA A 152 -11.04 0.72 -8.81
CA ALA A 152 -12.37 0.93 -8.24
C ALA A 152 -12.40 0.70 -6.71
N GLN A 153 -11.63 -0.27 -6.23
CA GLN A 153 -11.49 -0.52 -4.80
C GLN A 153 -10.80 0.66 -4.11
N CYS A 154 -9.71 1.17 -4.69
CA CYS A 154 -9.02 2.36 -4.18
C CYS A 154 -9.90 3.61 -4.27
N ALA A 155 -10.62 3.79 -5.39
CA ALA A 155 -11.44 4.96 -5.70
C ALA A 155 -12.65 5.12 -4.76
N SER A 156 -13.12 4.02 -4.15
CA SER A 156 -14.19 4.06 -3.15
C SER A 156 -13.89 5.02 -1.99
N CYS A 157 -12.60 5.15 -1.64
CA CYS A 157 -12.10 6.10 -0.64
C CYS A 157 -11.30 7.25 -1.27
N HIS A 158 -10.45 6.96 -2.27
CA HIS A 158 -9.54 7.91 -2.92
C HIS A 158 -10.16 8.59 -4.15
N SER A 159 -11.35 9.15 -3.98
CA SER A 159 -12.12 9.80 -5.07
C SER A 159 -11.37 10.97 -5.75
N GLN A 160 -10.51 11.68 -5.03
CA GLN A 160 -9.73 12.78 -5.60
C GLN A 160 -8.68 12.27 -6.59
N GLN A 161 -7.94 11.23 -6.21
CA GLN A 161 -6.93 10.59 -7.06
C GLN A 161 -7.58 9.92 -8.27
N ASP A 162 -8.71 9.25 -8.07
CA ASP A 162 -9.51 8.67 -9.14
C ASP A 162 -9.96 9.76 -10.14
N SER A 163 -10.42 10.91 -9.65
CA SER A 163 -10.79 12.02 -10.53
C SER A 163 -9.60 12.63 -11.29
N ALA A 164 -8.40 12.60 -10.71
CA ALA A 164 -7.21 13.21 -11.29
C ALA A 164 -6.73 12.49 -12.55
N GLN A 165 -6.99 11.18 -12.67
CA GLN A 165 -6.65 10.37 -13.84
C GLN A 165 -7.48 10.73 -15.09
N PHE A 166 -8.47 11.63 -14.96
CA PHE A 166 -9.26 12.14 -16.07
C PHE A 166 -8.86 13.57 -16.48
N LYS A 167 -7.78 14.12 -15.91
CA LYS A 167 -7.24 15.42 -16.31
C LYS A 167 -6.55 15.32 -17.68
N ARG A 168 -6.23 16.49 -18.26
CA ARG A 168 -5.65 16.62 -19.60
C ARG A 168 -4.38 15.79 -19.81
N SER A 169 -3.46 15.82 -18.85
CA SER A 169 -2.23 15.05 -18.86
C SER A 169 -2.26 14.08 -17.69
N THR A 170 -2.10 12.80 -17.98
CA THR A 170 -2.14 11.68 -17.03
C THR A 170 -1.10 10.63 -17.46
N HIS A 171 -0.80 9.68 -16.59
CA HIS A 171 -0.07 8.48 -16.99
C HIS A 171 -0.94 7.61 -17.92
N LEU A 172 -0.34 6.94 -18.92
CA LEU A 172 -1.04 6.22 -20.01
C LEU A 172 -1.93 5.06 -19.52
N ASP A 173 -2.89 4.67 -20.38
CA ASP A 173 -4.09 3.84 -20.14
C ASP A 173 -3.94 2.44 -19.52
N ASN A 174 -2.75 2.02 -19.09
CA ASN A 174 -2.53 0.67 -18.53
C ASN A 174 -1.86 0.64 -17.16
N LEU A 175 -1.63 1.80 -16.53
CA LEU A 175 -1.14 1.83 -15.16
C LEU A 175 -2.28 1.79 -14.16
N THR A 176 -2.05 1.04 -13.09
CA THR A 176 -2.92 0.87 -11.94
C THR A 176 -2.30 1.54 -10.71
N CYS A 177 -3.07 1.77 -9.67
CA CYS A 177 -2.55 2.31 -8.41
C CYS A 177 -1.42 1.44 -7.85
N GLY A 178 -1.54 0.11 -8.04
CA GLY A 178 -0.60 -0.90 -7.56
C GLY A 178 0.78 -0.85 -8.22
N ASP A 179 0.90 -0.25 -9.40
CA ASP A 179 2.18 -0.15 -10.11
C ASP A 179 3.11 0.91 -9.47
N CYS A 180 2.54 1.86 -8.72
CA CYS A 180 3.29 2.88 -8.00
C CYS A 180 3.17 2.74 -6.48
N HIS A 181 2.02 2.31 -5.97
CA HIS A 181 1.73 2.17 -4.56
C HIS A 181 1.56 0.70 -4.18
N ASN A 182 2.34 0.24 -3.22
CA ASN A 182 2.07 -1.03 -2.58
C ASN A 182 1.26 -0.80 -1.28
N PRO A 183 -0.01 -1.24 -1.21
CA PRO A 183 -0.85 -1.05 -0.03
C PRO A 183 -0.39 -1.86 1.20
N HIS A 184 0.54 -2.81 1.02
CA HIS A 184 1.07 -3.68 2.07
C HIS A 184 2.52 -3.34 2.47
N GLU A 185 3.15 -2.32 1.84
CA GLU A 185 4.55 -1.98 2.12
C GLU A 185 4.68 -1.07 3.34
N GLU A 186 5.56 -1.44 4.27
CA GLU A 186 5.81 -0.70 5.52
C GLU A 186 6.65 0.58 5.28
N VAL A 187 7.61 0.50 4.34
CA VAL A 187 8.47 1.61 3.96
C VAL A 187 8.38 1.77 2.46
N PRO A 188 7.59 2.73 1.94
CA PRO A 188 7.51 2.94 0.52
C PRO A 188 8.88 3.32 -0.03
N LEU A 189 9.17 2.86 -1.25
CA LEU A 189 10.28 3.40 -2.03
C LEU A 189 10.24 4.94 -2.05
N SER A 190 11.41 5.56 -2.18
CA SER A 190 11.43 7.00 -2.43
C SER A 190 10.66 7.30 -3.71
N VAL A 191 9.99 8.45 -3.76
CA VAL A 191 9.22 8.87 -4.94
C VAL A 191 10.07 8.74 -6.22
N ASN A 192 11.34 9.16 -6.14
CA ASN A 192 12.27 9.09 -7.25
C ASN A 192 12.57 7.64 -7.67
N ASP A 193 12.80 6.74 -6.72
CA ASP A 193 13.04 5.32 -7.03
C ASP A 193 11.82 4.66 -7.67
N THR A 194 10.61 4.99 -7.22
CA THR A 194 9.37 4.55 -7.88
C THR A 194 9.32 5.06 -9.32
N CYS A 195 9.62 6.33 -9.57
CA CYS A 195 9.69 6.87 -10.94
C CYS A 195 10.76 6.16 -11.78
N TYR A 196 11.95 5.88 -11.22
CA TYR A 196 13.06 5.23 -11.94
C TYR A 196 12.81 3.77 -12.29
N SER A 197 11.81 3.12 -11.69
CA SER A 197 11.38 1.78 -12.10
C SER A 197 10.98 1.72 -13.58
N CYS A 198 10.49 2.84 -14.12
CA CYS A 198 10.10 3.00 -15.52
C CYS A 198 10.94 4.08 -16.23
N HIS A 199 11.21 5.21 -15.57
CA HIS A 199 11.98 6.33 -16.11
C HIS A 199 13.47 6.24 -15.78
N ALA A 200 14.06 5.08 -16.07
CA ALA A 200 15.47 4.80 -15.76
C ALA A 200 16.43 5.79 -16.43
N GLU A 201 16.04 6.40 -17.56
CA GLU A 201 16.82 7.41 -18.27
C GLU A 201 16.95 8.74 -17.51
N LYS A 202 16.14 8.95 -16.48
CA LYS A 202 16.21 10.12 -15.59
C LYS A 202 17.05 9.87 -14.35
N ARG A 203 17.48 8.63 -14.13
CA ARG A 203 18.29 8.26 -12.98
C ARG A 203 19.70 8.81 -13.13
N GLY A 204 20.16 9.51 -12.10
CA GLY A 204 21.52 10.05 -12.01
C GLY A 204 22.61 9.00 -11.70
N PRO A 205 23.88 9.46 -11.54
CA PRO A 205 24.26 10.86 -11.51
C PRO A 205 24.48 11.45 -12.91
N ALA A 206 24.06 12.70 -13.10
CA ALA A 206 24.46 13.50 -14.26
C ALA A 206 25.68 14.38 -13.92
N LEU A 207 26.45 14.83 -14.91
CA LEU A 207 27.54 15.77 -14.68
C LEU A 207 27.02 17.10 -14.10
N TRP A 208 25.92 17.59 -14.67
CA TRP A 208 25.18 18.75 -14.20
C TRP A 208 23.77 18.30 -13.83
N GLU A 209 23.47 18.29 -12.55
CA GLU A 209 22.18 17.90 -12.02
C GLU A 209 21.32 19.14 -11.75
N HIS A 210 20.03 19.01 -12.03
CA HIS A 210 19.07 20.01 -11.64
C HIS A 210 18.50 19.61 -10.27
N SER A 211 18.87 20.35 -9.21
CA SER A 211 18.59 19.98 -7.80
C SER A 211 17.18 19.43 -7.53
N PRO A 212 16.09 20.04 -8.04
CA PRO A 212 14.74 19.54 -7.78
C PRO A 212 14.51 18.12 -8.32
N VAL A 213 15.18 17.74 -9.40
CA VAL A 213 15.03 16.42 -10.05
C VAL A 213 15.69 15.33 -9.22
N THR A 214 16.83 15.62 -8.60
CA THR A 214 17.52 14.65 -7.73
C THR A 214 16.85 14.48 -6.38
N GLU A 215 16.14 15.51 -5.92
CA GLU A 215 15.46 15.55 -4.62
C GLU A 215 14.09 14.88 -4.68
N ASP A 216 13.18 15.40 -5.52
CA ASP A 216 11.80 14.91 -5.60
C ASP A 216 11.13 15.29 -6.94
N CYS A 217 10.84 14.28 -7.77
CA CYS A 217 10.14 14.43 -9.04
C CYS A 217 8.82 15.20 -8.91
N THR A 218 8.13 15.09 -7.77
CA THR A 218 6.82 15.70 -7.53
C THR A 218 6.88 17.21 -7.26
N THR A 219 8.09 17.76 -7.09
CA THR A 219 8.28 19.22 -7.05
C THR A 219 7.71 19.87 -8.31
N CYS A 220 7.93 19.24 -9.46
CA CYS A 220 7.46 19.73 -10.76
C CYS A 220 6.27 18.94 -11.30
N HIS A 221 6.17 17.64 -11.01
CA HIS A 221 5.15 16.76 -11.58
C HIS A 221 4.04 16.37 -10.58
N ASN A 222 2.82 16.18 -11.09
CA ASN A 222 1.70 15.60 -10.39
C ASN A 222 1.43 14.19 -10.96
N PRO A 223 1.88 13.12 -10.30
CA PRO A 223 1.83 11.77 -10.87
C PRO A 223 0.41 11.24 -11.07
N HIS A 224 -0.60 11.78 -10.37
CA HIS A 224 -1.99 11.38 -10.54
C HIS A 224 -2.67 12.07 -11.73
N GLY A 225 -2.16 13.23 -12.16
CA GLY A 225 -2.69 13.96 -13.31
C GLY A 225 -2.69 15.47 -13.12
N SER A 226 -2.52 16.18 -14.24
CA SER A 226 -2.51 17.64 -14.30
C SER A 226 -3.32 18.19 -15.48
N VAL A 227 -3.80 19.42 -15.32
CA VAL A 227 -4.37 20.20 -16.43
C VAL A 227 -3.29 20.76 -17.35
N ASN A 228 -2.04 20.80 -16.90
CA ASN A 228 -0.88 21.19 -17.70
C ASN A 228 -0.27 19.94 -18.36
N ASP A 229 0.33 20.12 -19.53
CA ASP A 229 1.00 19.03 -20.25
C ASP A 229 2.18 18.46 -19.44
N ASN A 230 2.53 17.19 -19.69
CA ASN A 230 3.60 16.45 -19.01
C ASN A 230 3.43 16.40 -17.48
N LEU A 231 2.19 16.33 -17.00
CA LEU A 231 1.87 16.23 -15.57
C LEU A 231 2.36 17.43 -14.74
N LEU A 232 2.66 18.59 -15.31
CA LEU A 232 3.30 19.66 -14.55
C LEU A 232 2.36 20.33 -13.52
N ASN A 233 2.87 20.65 -12.34
CA ASN A 233 2.14 21.39 -11.29
C ASN A 233 1.77 22.82 -11.75
N SER A 234 2.60 23.41 -12.61
CA SER A 234 2.36 24.71 -13.24
C SER A 234 2.95 24.71 -14.64
N ARG A 235 2.36 25.51 -15.55
CA ARG A 235 2.92 25.70 -16.89
C ARG A 235 4.16 26.60 -16.84
N ALA A 236 5.05 26.44 -17.81
CA ALA A 236 6.11 27.40 -18.06
C ALA A 236 5.53 28.73 -18.61
N PRO A 237 6.15 29.88 -18.33
CA PRO A 237 7.41 30.06 -17.58
C PRO A 237 7.27 30.02 -16.05
N GLN A 238 6.05 30.08 -15.51
CA GLN A 238 5.82 30.27 -14.07
C GLN A 238 6.43 29.15 -13.20
N LEU A 239 6.43 27.91 -13.69
CA LEU A 239 7.11 26.80 -13.00
C LEU A 239 8.61 27.04 -12.80
N CYS A 240 9.30 27.64 -13.77
CA CYS A 240 10.72 27.93 -13.64
C CYS A 240 10.93 29.12 -12.71
N GLN A 241 10.04 30.12 -12.79
CA GLN A 241 10.11 31.37 -12.03
C GLN A 241 9.81 31.21 -10.54
N SER A 242 9.24 30.08 -10.10
CA SER A 242 9.10 29.78 -8.67
C SER A 242 10.45 29.60 -7.98
N CYS A 243 11.52 29.27 -8.72
CA CYS A 243 12.87 29.09 -8.20
C CYS A 243 13.88 30.04 -8.86
N HIS A 244 13.72 30.36 -10.14
CA HIS A 244 14.61 31.22 -10.91
C HIS A 244 14.08 32.65 -11.01
N TYR A 245 14.33 33.45 -9.98
CA TYR A 245 13.92 34.85 -9.87
C TYR A 245 15.10 35.83 -9.94
N GLN A 246 16.28 35.36 -10.36
CA GLN A 246 17.46 36.21 -10.51
C GLN A 246 17.24 37.30 -11.56
N ALA A 247 17.92 38.44 -11.36
CA ALA A 247 17.86 39.56 -12.29
C ALA A 247 18.23 39.14 -13.73
N GLY A 248 17.45 39.64 -14.70
CA GLY A 248 17.54 39.27 -16.11
C GLY A 248 16.35 38.43 -16.57
N HIS A 249 16.46 37.85 -17.76
CA HIS A 249 15.35 37.15 -18.40
C HIS A 249 14.69 36.02 -17.58
N PRO A 250 15.33 35.34 -16.59
CA PRO A 250 14.63 34.37 -15.75
C PRO A 250 13.62 35.03 -14.80
N GLY A 251 13.99 36.14 -14.16
CA GLY A 251 13.14 36.86 -13.20
C GLY A 251 12.20 37.90 -13.80
N ASP A 252 12.36 38.24 -15.08
CA ASP A 252 11.50 39.20 -15.77
C ASP A 252 10.06 38.70 -15.93
N VAL A 253 9.10 39.63 -15.92
CA VAL A 253 7.69 39.30 -16.16
C VAL A 253 7.45 39.06 -17.64
N HIS A 254 7.20 37.81 -18.03
CA HIS A 254 6.89 37.42 -19.40
C HIS A 254 5.40 37.46 -19.69
N ASN A 255 4.91 38.60 -20.17
CA ASN A 255 3.49 38.81 -20.52
C ASN A 255 3.22 38.92 -22.03
N SER A 256 4.28 38.99 -22.84
CA SER A 256 4.20 39.19 -24.28
C SER A 256 4.30 37.87 -25.02
N LEU A 257 3.66 37.77 -26.17
CA LEU A 257 3.75 36.62 -27.07
C LEU A 257 5.16 36.55 -27.68
N ASN A 258 6.04 35.75 -27.10
CA ASN A 258 7.44 35.59 -27.53
C ASN A 258 7.98 34.19 -27.17
N GLY A 259 9.28 33.95 -27.35
CA GLY A 259 9.93 32.67 -27.05
C GLY A 259 9.89 32.24 -25.58
N PHE A 260 9.56 33.14 -24.65
CA PHE A 260 9.38 32.83 -23.22
C PHE A 260 7.95 32.41 -22.87
N THR A 261 6.95 32.71 -23.70
CA THR A 261 5.54 32.38 -23.42
C THR A 261 4.93 31.42 -24.44
N GLN A 262 5.53 31.27 -25.62
CA GLN A 262 5.08 30.38 -26.69
C GLN A 262 5.98 29.15 -26.87
N GLY A 263 5.44 28.13 -27.54
CA GLY A 263 6.12 26.87 -27.75
C GLY A 263 6.39 26.18 -26.42
N GLN A 264 7.63 25.74 -26.21
CA GLN A 264 8.04 25.13 -24.94
C GLN A 264 8.54 26.17 -23.90
N SER A 265 8.32 27.47 -24.15
CA SER A 265 8.73 28.56 -23.23
C SER A 265 10.25 28.48 -22.96
N CYS A 266 10.69 28.51 -21.70
CA CYS A 266 12.09 28.42 -21.28
C CYS A 266 12.84 27.25 -21.93
N MET A 267 12.13 26.13 -22.17
CA MET A 267 12.68 24.91 -22.75
C MET A 267 13.05 25.04 -24.24
N ASN A 268 12.60 26.10 -24.91
CA ASN A 268 13.05 26.42 -26.27
C ASN A 268 14.58 26.58 -26.32
N CYS A 269 15.20 27.04 -25.23
CA CYS A 269 16.66 27.16 -25.07
C CYS A 269 17.20 26.16 -24.04
N HIS A 270 16.53 26.02 -22.89
CA HIS A 270 16.98 25.17 -21.77
C HIS A 270 16.39 23.76 -21.83
N SER A 271 16.67 23.00 -22.88
CA SER A 271 15.99 21.71 -23.13
C SER A 271 16.33 20.57 -22.15
N LYS A 272 17.44 20.67 -21.40
CA LYS A 272 18.00 19.58 -20.57
C LYS A 272 17.66 19.70 -19.08
N ILE A 273 16.43 20.08 -18.73
CA ILE A 273 16.00 20.33 -17.34
C ILE A 273 16.10 19.15 -16.37
N HIS A 274 16.25 17.92 -16.87
CA HIS A 274 16.42 16.72 -16.05
C HIS A 274 17.90 16.41 -15.76
N GLY A 275 18.81 17.28 -16.18
CA GLY A 275 20.26 17.10 -16.06
C GLY A 275 20.95 17.00 -17.41
N SER A 276 22.25 17.29 -17.42
CA SER A 276 23.10 17.26 -18.61
C SER A 276 24.46 16.63 -18.32
N ASN A 277 24.90 15.76 -19.23
CA ASN A 277 26.25 15.17 -19.20
C ASN A 277 27.24 15.90 -20.11
N HIS A 278 26.83 17.01 -20.73
CA HIS A 278 27.72 17.82 -21.57
C HIS A 278 28.64 18.68 -20.68
N PRO A 279 29.95 18.81 -20.98
CA PRO A 279 30.87 19.63 -20.17
C PRO A 279 30.38 21.07 -19.97
N SER A 280 29.82 21.70 -21.00
CA SER A 280 29.23 23.05 -20.92
C SER A 280 27.76 23.07 -20.47
N GLY A 281 27.21 21.93 -20.03
CA GLY A 281 25.78 21.72 -19.79
C GLY A 281 25.19 22.34 -18.51
N HIS A 282 25.97 23.13 -17.76
CA HIS A 282 25.58 23.73 -16.48
C HIS A 282 24.32 24.62 -16.52
N LEU A 283 23.95 25.15 -17.68
CA LEU A 283 22.73 25.94 -17.88
C LEU A 283 21.58 25.13 -18.51
N PHE A 284 21.75 23.82 -18.69
CA PHE A 284 20.74 22.93 -19.29
C PHE A 284 20.32 23.32 -20.73
N GLU A 285 21.20 23.99 -21.45
CA GLU A 285 21.00 24.41 -22.83
C GLU A 285 20.95 23.22 -23.81
N LYS A 286 20.50 23.49 -25.04
CA LYS A 286 20.46 22.52 -26.15
C LYS A 286 21.84 22.04 -26.58
#